data_AF-A0A953SS55-F1
#
_entry.id   AF-A0A953SS55-F1
#
_cell.length_a   1.000
_cell.length_b   1.000
_cell.length_c   1.000
_cell.angle_alpha   90.00
_cell.angle_beta   90.00
_cell.angle_gamma   90.00
#
_symmetry.space_group_name_H-M   'P 1'
#
loop_
_entity.id
_entity.type
_entity.pdbx_description
1 polymer ?
#
loop_
_entity_poly.entity_id
_entity_poly.type
_entity_poly.pdbx_seq_one_letter_code
_entity_poly.pdbx_strand_id
1 'polypeptide(L)'
;MKRLIITSFLAVMVFTSCSVLQTVMNVSRLKFKVNNVNEFKVLGISIKDKQKLSDFNPLDIIKLTASVAKGELPVTFTLFVEAENPNDGTGGYPATDITLKSFPAKLYIDDKLTVTGNIGEPVVVPGVGENKLIPINIDMDLMKFFKDKGLESIINLALNLGGQKANTSAIKLITKPVIGTPLGDLEYPDEITVVDQKFN
;
A
#
# COMPACT_ATOMS: atom_id res chain seq x y z
N MET A 1 21.41 44.50 40.26
CA MET A 1 21.22 43.03 40.22
C MET A 1 19.77 42.67 39.83
N LYS A 2 19.26 43.15 38.67
CA LYS A 2 17.86 42.87 38.24
C LYS A 2 17.73 42.57 36.73
N ARG A 3 18.84 42.48 35.99
CA ARG A 3 18.82 42.26 34.53
C ARG A 3 19.26 40.86 34.08
N LEU A 4 19.66 39.99 35.01
CA LEU A 4 20.16 38.64 34.69
C LEU A 4 19.14 37.50 34.84
N ILE A 5 17.92 37.79 35.30
CA ILE A 5 16.92 36.74 35.58
C ILE A 5 15.98 36.48 34.37
N ILE A 6 15.97 37.36 33.36
CA ILE A 6 15.02 37.27 32.24
C ILE A 6 15.51 36.30 31.13
N THR A 7 16.80 35.97 31.08
CA THR A 7 17.38 35.09 30.04
C THR A 7 17.29 33.59 30.33
N SER A 8 16.78 33.17 31.50
CA SER A 8 16.71 31.74 31.87
C SER A 8 15.36 31.07 31.56
N PHE A 9 14.32 31.84 31.22
CA PHE A 9 12.97 31.27 31.02
C PHE A 9 12.70 30.77 29.60
N LEU A 10 13.57 31.08 28.63
CA LEU A 10 13.38 30.71 27.22
C LEU A 10 14.00 29.33 26.86
N ALA A 11 14.86 28.78 27.72
CA ALA A 11 15.59 27.53 27.43
C ALA A 11 14.84 26.25 27.83
N VAL A 12 13.75 26.32 28.60
CA VAL A 12 13.03 25.14 29.13
C VAL A 12 11.89 24.68 28.21
N MET A 13 11.45 25.48 27.24
CA MET A 13 10.35 25.11 26.32
C MET A 13 10.77 24.20 25.16
N VAL A 14 12.05 23.96 24.92
CA VAL A 14 12.51 23.19 23.75
C VAL A 14 12.47 21.67 23.98
N PHE A 15 12.46 21.22 25.24
CA PHE A 15 12.50 19.78 25.56
C PHE A 15 11.12 19.10 25.61
N THR A 16 10.02 19.85 25.72
CA THR A 16 8.65 19.27 25.78
C THR A 16 7.99 19.13 24.40
N SER A 17 8.52 19.78 23.38
CA SER A 17 7.95 19.75 22.02
C SER A 17 8.14 18.39 21.34
N CYS A 18 9.29 17.72 21.56
CA CYS A 18 9.56 16.41 20.95
C CYS A 18 8.62 15.30 21.46
N SER A 19 8.30 15.27 22.77
CA SER A 19 7.43 14.22 23.32
C SER A 19 5.96 14.39 22.92
N VAL A 20 5.49 15.63 22.83
CA VAL A 20 4.14 15.95 22.33
C VAL A 20 4.02 15.61 20.85
N LEU A 21 5.01 15.98 20.03
CA LEU A 21 5.03 15.64 18.61
C LEU A 21 5.02 14.11 18.41
N GLN A 22 5.87 13.36 19.13
CA GLN A 22 5.90 11.90 19.07
C GLN A 22 4.55 11.27 19.46
N THR A 23 3.85 11.86 20.43
CA THR A 23 2.53 11.41 20.87
C THR A 23 1.48 11.65 19.79
N VAL A 24 1.44 12.84 19.19
CA VAL A 24 0.56 13.16 18.05
C VAL A 24 0.85 12.23 16.87
N MET A 25 2.13 12.03 16.54
CA MET A 25 2.57 11.12 15.48
C MET A 25 2.07 9.69 15.68
N ASN A 26 2.08 9.20 16.92
CA ASN A 26 1.66 7.82 17.24
C ASN A 26 0.13 7.67 17.27
N VAL A 27 -0.58 8.69 17.72
CA VAL A 27 -2.05 8.73 17.76
C VAL A 27 -2.62 8.93 16.34
N SER A 28 -1.92 9.65 15.47
CA SER A 28 -2.35 9.88 14.08
C SER A 28 -1.92 8.79 13.09
N ARG A 29 -1.38 7.64 13.54
CA ARG A 29 -1.01 6.56 12.61
C ARG A 29 -2.24 5.79 12.18
N LEU A 30 -2.63 6.01 10.93
CA LEU A 30 -3.48 5.07 10.20
C LEU A 30 -2.84 3.68 10.24
N LYS A 31 -3.67 2.66 10.47
CA LYS A 31 -3.27 1.26 10.32
C LYS A 31 -3.70 0.77 8.95
N PHE A 32 -2.87 -0.05 8.33
CA PHE A 32 -3.09 -0.54 6.98
C PHE A 32 -3.07 -2.06 6.94
N LYS A 33 -3.85 -2.62 6.01
CA LYS A 33 -3.86 -4.06 5.69
C LYS A 33 -4.07 -4.25 4.20
N VAL A 34 -3.39 -5.21 3.59
CA VAL A 34 -3.68 -5.58 2.21
C VAL A 34 -5.08 -6.21 2.17
N ASN A 35 -5.98 -5.66 1.36
CA ASN A 35 -7.35 -6.17 1.28
C ASN A 35 -7.47 -7.20 0.15
N ASN A 36 -7.40 -6.74 -1.10
CA ASN A 36 -7.59 -7.59 -2.27
C ASN A 36 -6.90 -7.01 -3.51
N VAL A 37 -6.77 -7.85 -4.53
CA VAL A 37 -6.39 -7.45 -5.88
C VAL A 37 -7.63 -7.48 -6.76
N ASN A 38 -7.81 -6.44 -7.56
CA ASN A 38 -8.93 -6.30 -8.49
C ASN A 38 -8.44 -5.90 -9.88
N GLU A 39 -9.30 -6.10 -10.88
CA GLU A 39 -9.05 -5.71 -12.27
C GLU A 39 -7.75 -6.26 -12.87
N PHE A 40 -7.31 -7.43 -12.40
CA PHE A 40 -6.06 -8.04 -12.87
C PHE A 40 -6.17 -8.46 -14.32
N LYS A 41 -5.26 -7.95 -15.14
CA LYS A 41 -5.17 -8.20 -16.57
C LYS A 41 -3.77 -8.67 -16.93
N VAL A 42 -3.69 -9.64 -17.83
CA VAL A 42 -2.45 -10.06 -18.50
C VAL A 42 -2.59 -9.70 -19.97
N LEU A 43 -1.69 -8.86 -20.52
CA LEU A 43 -1.82 -8.35 -21.89
C LEU A 43 -3.21 -7.71 -22.17
N GLY A 44 -3.79 -7.05 -21.18
CA GLY A 44 -5.14 -6.47 -21.26
C GLY A 44 -6.30 -7.47 -21.14
N ILE A 45 -6.02 -8.78 -21.06
CA ILE A 45 -7.03 -9.84 -20.89
C ILE A 45 -7.33 -10.00 -19.41
N SER A 46 -8.59 -9.83 -19.00
CA SER A 46 -9.03 -10.09 -17.63
C SER A 46 -8.89 -11.57 -17.30
N ILE A 47 -8.28 -11.88 -16.15
CA ILE A 47 -8.10 -13.26 -15.69
C ILE A 47 -9.01 -13.64 -14.52
N LYS A 48 -9.90 -12.75 -14.07
CA LYS A 48 -10.76 -12.93 -12.89
C LYS A 48 -11.47 -14.29 -12.82
N ASP A 49 -11.95 -14.78 -13.96
CA ASP A 49 -12.71 -16.04 -14.04
C ASP A 49 -11.86 -17.24 -14.51
N LYS A 50 -10.52 -17.10 -14.49
CA LYS A 50 -9.57 -18.11 -14.98
C LYS A 50 -8.91 -18.81 -13.81
N GLN A 51 -8.85 -20.13 -13.84
CA GLN A 51 -8.11 -20.97 -12.88
C GLN A 51 -6.88 -21.62 -13.50
N LYS A 52 -6.87 -21.83 -14.81
CA LYS A 52 -5.82 -22.54 -15.55
C LYS A 52 -5.76 -22.06 -17.00
N LEU A 53 -4.67 -22.40 -17.69
CA LEU A 53 -4.43 -21.98 -19.07
C LEU A 53 -5.54 -22.42 -20.05
N SER A 54 -6.18 -23.57 -19.80
CA SER A 54 -7.28 -24.06 -20.65
C SER A 54 -8.57 -23.23 -20.55
N ASP A 55 -8.67 -22.31 -19.60
CA ASP A 55 -9.86 -21.46 -19.43
C ASP A 55 -9.82 -20.22 -20.35
N PHE A 56 -8.68 -19.99 -21.01
CA PHE A 56 -8.49 -18.92 -22.00
C PHE A 56 -9.02 -19.37 -23.36
N ASN A 57 -9.52 -18.42 -24.15
CA ASN A 57 -9.90 -18.72 -25.53
C ASN A 57 -8.63 -18.91 -26.40
N PRO A 58 -8.74 -19.56 -27.58
CA PRO A 58 -7.58 -19.84 -28.43
C PRO A 58 -6.80 -18.58 -28.87
N LEU A 59 -7.47 -17.45 -29.11
CA LEU A 59 -6.81 -16.20 -29.51
C LEU A 59 -5.98 -15.61 -28.38
N ASP A 60 -6.47 -15.68 -27.15
CA ASP A 60 -5.74 -15.24 -25.96
C ASP A 60 -4.52 -16.12 -25.70
N ILE A 61 -4.62 -17.44 -25.90
CA ILE A 61 -3.49 -18.36 -25.78
C ILE A 61 -2.38 -18.01 -26.79
N ILE A 62 -2.75 -17.68 -28.04
CA ILE A 62 -1.78 -17.25 -29.07
C ILE A 62 -1.07 -15.96 -28.64
N LYS A 63 -1.82 -14.96 -28.15
CA LYS A 63 -1.25 -13.69 -27.67
C LYS A 63 -0.30 -13.90 -26.48
N LEU A 64 -0.73 -14.69 -25.49
CA LEU A 64 0.08 -15.02 -24.32
C LEU A 64 1.37 -15.73 -24.73
N THR A 65 1.28 -16.75 -25.58
CA THR A 65 2.45 -17.51 -26.06
C THR A 65 3.41 -16.61 -26.83
N ALA A 66 2.89 -15.73 -27.69
CA ALA A 66 3.72 -14.79 -28.46
C ALA A 66 4.44 -13.77 -27.57
N SER A 67 3.79 -13.26 -26.51
CA SER A 67 4.41 -12.36 -25.53
C SER A 67 5.49 -13.08 -24.72
N VAL A 68 5.19 -14.28 -24.23
CA VAL A 68 6.13 -15.11 -23.48
C VAL A 68 7.36 -15.44 -24.32
N ALA A 69 7.18 -15.76 -25.60
CA ALA A 69 8.28 -16.00 -26.54
C ALA A 69 9.19 -14.77 -26.74
N LYS A 70 8.66 -13.56 -26.54
CA LYS A 70 9.43 -12.30 -26.52
C LYS A 70 10.09 -12.03 -25.17
N GLY A 71 9.84 -12.86 -24.16
CA GLY A 71 10.35 -12.67 -22.81
C GLY A 71 9.56 -11.65 -21.99
N GLU A 72 8.29 -11.41 -22.35
CA GLU A 72 7.43 -10.40 -21.73
C GLU A 72 6.12 -11.02 -21.24
N LEU A 73 5.67 -10.60 -20.06
CA LEU A 73 4.34 -10.90 -19.56
C LEU A 73 3.81 -9.70 -18.76
N PRO A 74 3.42 -8.62 -19.46
CA PRO A 74 2.91 -7.41 -18.83
C PRO A 74 1.55 -7.67 -18.16
N VAL A 75 1.43 -7.18 -16.94
CA VAL A 75 0.23 -7.26 -16.12
C VAL A 75 -0.13 -5.91 -15.54
N THR A 76 -1.42 -5.67 -15.40
CA THR A 76 -1.95 -4.50 -14.69
C THR A 76 -3.02 -4.93 -13.71
N PHE A 77 -3.08 -4.28 -12.55
CA PHE A 77 -4.10 -4.53 -11.55
C PHE A 77 -4.22 -3.37 -10.57
N THR A 78 -5.34 -3.34 -9.84
CA THR A 78 -5.56 -2.42 -8.73
C THR A 78 -5.41 -3.18 -7.42
N LEU A 79 -4.40 -2.82 -6.63
CA LEU A 79 -4.22 -3.32 -5.28
C LEU A 79 -4.99 -2.42 -4.32
N PHE A 80 -5.94 -3.00 -3.59
CA PHE A 80 -6.66 -2.29 -2.55
C PHE A 80 -6.00 -2.51 -1.19
N VAL A 81 -5.63 -1.42 -0.55
CA VAL A 81 -5.17 -1.39 0.84
C VAL A 81 -6.29 -0.83 1.70
N GLU A 82 -6.65 -1.53 2.76
CA GLU A 82 -7.61 -1.07 3.76
C GLU A 82 -6.88 -0.19 4.78
N ALA A 83 -7.43 0.97 5.08
CA ALA A 83 -6.95 1.87 6.12
C ALA A 83 -7.98 2.07 7.24
N GLU A 84 -7.52 1.91 8.46
CA GLU A 84 -8.25 2.14 9.71
C GLU A 84 -7.69 3.40 10.37
N ASN A 85 -8.57 4.33 10.76
CA ASN A 85 -8.20 5.50 11.53
C ASN A 85 -8.45 5.25 13.03
N PRO A 86 -7.40 5.25 13.88
CA PRO A 86 -7.58 5.04 15.31
C PRO A 86 -8.20 6.26 16.04
N ASN A 87 -8.37 7.41 15.37
CA ASN A 87 -8.94 8.63 15.96
C ASN A 87 -10.47 8.64 15.86
N ASP A 88 -11.11 7.70 16.57
CA ASP A 88 -12.55 7.42 16.51
C ASP A 88 -13.37 7.98 17.66
N GLY A 89 -12.75 8.74 18.56
CA GLY A 89 -13.41 9.28 19.73
C GLY A 89 -13.25 8.44 20.99
N THR A 90 -12.78 7.19 20.89
CA THR A 90 -12.68 6.28 22.04
C THR A 90 -11.43 6.51 22.89
N GLY A 91 -10.37 7.08 22.29
CA GLY A 91 -9.08 7.36 22.94
C GLY A 91 -9.03 8.63 23.80
N GLY A 92 -10.17 9.25 24.13
CA GLY A 92 -10.24 10.48 24.94
C GLY A 92 -10.01 11.79 24.17
N TYR A 93 -9.87 11.72 22.85
CA TYR A 93 -9.83 12.86 21.93
C TYR A 93 -11.00 12.80 20.96
N PRO A 94 -11.52 13.93 20.43
CA PRO A 94 -12.59 13.92 19.45
C PRO A 94 -12.22 13.13 18.19
N ALA A 95 -13.21 12.45 17.60
CA ALA A 95 -13.05 11.80 16.32
C ALA A 95 -12.57 12.79 15.26
N THR A 96 -11.53 12.42 14.50
CA THR A 96 -10.91 13.31 13.51
C THR A 96 -10.49 12.54 12.27
N ASP A 97 -10.92 13.01 11.11
CA ASP A 97 -10.52 12.46 9.82
C ASP A 97 -9.04 12.71 9.54
N ILE A 98 -8.39 11.76 8.89
CA ILE A 98 -7.01 11.90 8.43
C ILE A 98 -6.99 11.85 6.91
N THR A 99 -6.34 12.83 6.29
CA THR A 99 -6.10 12.79 4.85
C THR A 99 -4.78 12.09 4.58
N LEU A 100 -4.81 10.93 3.94
CA LEU A 100 -3.63 10.30 3.38
C LEU A 100 -3.21 11.03 2.09
N LYS A 101 -2.09 11.74 2.14
CA LYS A 101 -1.58 12.59 1.05
C LYS A 101 -0.70 11.82 0.07
N SER A 102 0.06 10.85 0.57
CA SER A 102 0.92 9.98 -0.23
C SER A 102 1.08 8.62 0.44
N PHE A 103 1.16 7.58 -0.37
CA PHE A 103 1.36 6.19 0.04
C PHE A 103 2.35 5.51 -0.92
N PRO A 104 3.66 5.84 -0.85
CA PRO A 104 4.66 5.25 -1.73
C PRO A 104 4.83 3.77 -1.39
N ALA A 105 4.28 2.89 -2.21
CA ALA A 105 4.22 1.46 -1.95
C ALA A 105 5.31 0.73 -2.75
N LYS A 106 6.34 0.22 -2.06
CA LYS A 106 7.26 -0.77 -2.62
C LYS A 106 6.57 -2.13 -2.58
N LEU A 107 6.21 -2.65 -3.74
CA LEU A 107 5.51 -3.92 -3.88
C LEU A 107 6.51 -5.09 -3.82
N TYR A 108 6.24 -6.03 -2.93
CA TYR A 108 6.90 -7.31 -2.86
C TYR A 108 5.90 -8.41 -3.20
N ILE A 109 6.32 -9.33 -4.06
CA ILE A 109 5.58 -10.54 -4.41
C ILE A 109 6.52 -11.73 -4.18
N ASP A 110 6.12 -12.70 -3.35
CA ASP A 110 6.98 -13.80 -2.88
C ASP A 110 8.33 -13.29 -2.34
N ASP A 111 8.31 -12.26 -1.49
CA ASP A 111 9.48 -11.58 -0.92
C ASP A 111 10.46 -10.95 -1.94
N LYS A 112 10.13 -10.94 -3.23
CA LYS A 112 10.89 -10.26 -4.27
C LYS A 112 10.35 -8.85 -4.47
N LEU A 113 11.21 -7.84 -4.34
CA LEU A 113 10.87 -6.46 -4.71
C LEU A 113 10.58 -6.40 -6.22
N THR A 114 9.42 -5.88 -6.59
CA THR A 114 8.99 -5.75 -7.98
C THR A 114 8.99 -4.30 -8.42
N VAL A 115 7.86 -3.60 -8.24
CA VAL A 115 7.65 -2.22 -8.67
C VAL A 115 7.26 -1.33 -7.49
N THR A 116 7.24 -0.04 -7.74
CA THR A 116 6.74 0.95 -6.79
C THR A 116 5.45 1.57 -7.32
N GLY A 117 4.46 1.77 -6.44
CA GLY A 117 3.22 2.49 -6.73
C GLY A 117 3.01 3.65 -5.78
N ASN A 118 1.98 4.45 -6.03
CA ASN A 118 1.48 5.46 -5.11
C ASN A 118 -0.02 5.66 -5.35
N ILE A 119 -0.71 6.32 -4.42
CA ILE A 119 -2.06 6.83 -4.67
C ILE A 119 -2.02 7.94 -5.73
N GLY A 120 -3.04 7.97 -6.57
CA GLY A 120 -3.18 9.02 -7.61
C GLY A 120 -3.66 10.35 -7.06
N GLU A 121 -4.37 10.33 -5.92
CA GLU A 121 -4.96 11.49 -5.28
C GLU A 121 -5.04 11.29 -3.76
N PRO A 122 -5.12 12.37 -2.96
CA PRO A 122 -5.30 12.26 -1.52
C PRO A 122 -6.58 11.52 -1.14
N VAL A 123 -6.50 10.64 -0.13
CA VAL A 123 -7.63 9.85 0.36
C VAL A 123 -7.98 10.25 1.78
N VAL A 124 -9.24 10.64 2.02
CA VAL A 124 -9.74 10.89 3.38
C VAL A 124 -10.10 9.57 4.04
N VAL A 125 -9.49 9.28 5.18
CA VAL A 125 -9.80 8.14 6.04
C VAL A 125 -10.60 8.65 7.25
N PRO A 126 -11.89 8.28 7.34
CA PRO A 126 -12.77 8.86 8.34
C PRO A 126 -12.35 8.43 9.74
N GLY A 127 -12.45 9.35 10.72
CA GLY A 127 -12.19 9.04 12.13
C GLY A 127 -13.22 8.07 12.70
N VAL A 128 -14.45 8.11 12.22
CA VAL A 128 -15.57 7.27 12.68
C VAL A 128 -16.17 6.49 11.53
N GLY A 129 -16.62 5.26 11.81
CA GLY A 129 -17.30 4.41 10.84
C GLY A 129 -16.43 3.27 10.33
N GLU A 130 -16.54 2.97 9.03
CA GLU A 130 -15.87 1.83 8.39
C GLU A 130 -14.50 2.20 7.82
N ASN A 131 -13.65 1.17 7.65
CA ASN A 131 -12.33 1.31 7.05
C ASN A 131 -12.42 1.83 5.60
N LYS A 132 -11.38 2.57 5.17
CA LYS A 132 -11.31 3.12 3.81
C LYS A 132 -10.45 2.24 2.91
N LEU A 133 -10.97 1.89 1.73
CA LEU A 133 -10.18 1.26 0.67
C LEU A 133 -9.38 2.31 -0.11
N ILE A 134 -8.08 2.08 -0.20
CA ILE A 134 -7.10 2.89 -0.92
C ILE A 134 -6.66 2.12 -2.18
N PRO A 135 -6.99 2.61 -3.39
CA PRO A 135 -6.56 1.98 -4.62
C PRO A 135 -5.11 2.36 -4.97
N ILE A 136 -4.30 1.36 -5.31
CA ILE A 136 -2.95 1.54 -5.84
C ILE A 136 -2.89 0.83 -7.19
N ASN A 137 -2.74 1.59 -8.25
CA ASN A 137 -2.64 1.04 -9.61
C ASN A 137 -1.22 0.51 -9.84
N ILE A 138 -1.12 -0.74 -10.27
CA ILE A 138 0.14 -1.43 -10.52
C ILE A 138 0.22 -1.79 -12.00
N ASP A 139 1.37 -1.50 -12.60
CA ASP A 139 1.79 -1.93 -13.93
C ASP A 139 3.18 -2.55 -13.81
N MET A 140 3.33 -3.79 -14.25
CA MET A 140 4.61 -4.49 -14.22
C MET A 140 4.69 -5.59 -15.28
N ASP A 141 5.90 -6.05 -15.56
CA ASP A 141 6.12 -7.22 -16.40
C ASP A 141 6.64 -8.37 -15.54
N LEU A 142 5.84 -9.44 -15.40
CA LEU A 142 6.17 -10.58 -14.55
C LEU A 142 7.46 -11.28 -15.01
N MET A 143 7.76 -11.32 -16.31
CA MET A 143 8.97 -11.96 -16.82
C MET A 143 10.23 -11.20 -16.39
N LYS A 144 10.17 -9.87 -16.25
CA LYS A 144 11.31 -9.07 -15.76
C LYS A 144 11.73 -9.45 -14.35
N PHE A 145 10.77 -9.88 -13.52
CA PHE A 145 11.01 -10.20 -12.11
C PHE A 145 11.10 -11.70 -11.85
N PHE A 146 10.45 -12.58 -12.62
CA PHE A 146 10.28 -13.98 -12.23
C PHE A 146 10.75 -14.99 -13.28
N LYS A 147 11.46 -14.56 -14.33
CA LYS A 147 11.97 -15.47 -15.39
C LYS A 147 12.77 -16.68 -14.88
N ASP A 148 13.41 -16.54 -13.72
CA ASP A 148 14.19 -17.58 -13.05
C ASP A 148 13.34 -18.71 -12.46
N LYS A 149 12.03 -18.50 -12.26
CA LYS A 149 11.10 -19.50 -11.72
C LYS A 149 10.50 -20.43 -12.79
N GLY A 150 10.71 -20.15 -14.08
CA GLY A 150 10.10 -20.88 -15.19
C GLY A 150 8.66 -20.46 -15.49
N LEU A 151 8.20 -20.73 -16.72
CA LEU A 151 6.93 -20.20 -17.24
C LEU A 151 5.70 -20.64 -16.45
N GLU A 152 5.64 -21.92 -16.08
CA GLU A 152 4.50 -22.47 -15.33
C GLU A 152 4.32 -21.75 -13.98
N SER A 153 5.41 -21.51 -13.25
CA SER A 153 5.37 -20.78 -11.99
C SER A 153 4.92 -19.32 -12.16
N ILE A 154 5.30 -18.68 -13.26
CA ILE A 154 4.87 -17.30 -13.57
C ILE A 154 3.37 -17.25 -13.89
N ILE A 155 2.85 -18.21 -14.66
CA ILE A 155 1.42 -18.33 -14.96
C ILE A 155 0.63 -18.58 -13.67
N ASN A 156 1.11 -19.52 -12.85
CA ASN A 156 0.49 -19.81 -11.56
C ASN A 156 0.51 -18.60 -10.63
N LEU A 157 1.59 -17.82 -10.62
CA LEU A 157 1.66 -16.56 -9.89
C LEU A 157 0.58 -15.57 -10.35
N ALA A 158 0.44 -15.35 -11.66
CA ALA A 158 -0.59 -14.47 -12.19
C ALA A 158 -2.00 -14.92 -11.79
N LEU A 159 -2.29 -16.22 -11.92
CA LEU A 159 -3.57 -16.81 -11.53
C LEU A 159 -3.83 -16.75 -10.01
N ASN A 160 -2.80 -16.88 -9.18
CA ASN A 160 -2.91 -16.75 -7.73
C ASN A 160 -3.13 -15.28 -7.29
N LEU A 161 -2.62 -14.31 -8.04
CA LEU A 161 -2.79 -12.88 -7.73
C LEU A 161 -4.15 -12.34 -8.22
N GLY A 162 -4.64 -12.81 -9.37
CA GLY A 162 -5.80 -12.18 -10.02
C GLY A 162 -6.83 -13.13 -10.63
N GLY A 163 -6.58 -14.44 -10.59
CA GLY A 163 -7.49 -15.47 -11.11
C GLY A 163 -8.70 -15.73 -10.22
N GLN A 164 -9.45 -16.80 -10.53
CA GLN A 164 -10.68 -17.11 -9.80
C GLN A 164 -10.44 -17.45 -8.32
N LYS A 165 -9.24 -17.93 -7.97
CA LYS A 165 -8.81 -18.22 -6.60
C LYS A 165 -7.81 -17.18 -6.09
N ALA A 166 -7.95 -15.92 -6.55
CA ALA A 166 -7.07 -14.84 -6.16
C ALA A 166 -6.96 -14.72 -4.63
N ASN A 167 -5.74 -14.51 -4.16
CA ASN A 167 -5.42 -14.23 -2.77
C ASN A 167 -4.24 -13.25 -2.69
N THR A 168 -4.04 -12.69 -1.50
CA THR A 168 -3.07 -11.62 -1.25
C THR A 168 -1.90 -12.08 -0.38
N SER A 169 -1.80 -13.36 -0.06
CA SER A 169 -0.81 -13.87 0.89
C SER A 169 0.64 -13.82 0.39
N ALA A 170 0.82 -13.71 -0.93
CA ALA A 170 2.13 -13.47 -1.54
C ALA A 170 2.51 -11.98 -1.58
N ILE A 171 1.58 -11.07 -1.26
CA ILE A 171 1.74 -9.62 -1.39
C ILE A 171 2.21 -9.03 -0.06
N LYS A 172 3.26 -8.24 -0.13
CA LYS A 172 3.74 -7.39 0.95
C LYS A 172 4.04 -6.01 0.43
N LEU A 173 3.63 -4.98 1.16
CA LEU A 173 4.02 -3.61 0.85
C LEU A 173 4.96 -3.08 1.92
N ILE A 174 5.99 -2.36 1.48
CA ILE A 174 6.78 -1.49 2.36
C ILE A 174 6.49 -0.05 1.95
N THR A 175 6.05 0.78 2.89
CA THR A 175 5.59 2.14 2.61
C THR A 175 6.01 3.10 3.70
N LYS A 176 6.16 4.37 3.33
CA LYS A 176 6.38 5.50 4.25
C LYS A 176 5.31 6.56 3.98
N PRO A 177 4.12 6.43 4.58
CA PRO A 177 2.98 7.30 4.29
C PRO A 177 3.24 8.77 4.65
N VAL A 178 2.54 9.66 3.95
CA VAL A 178 2.43 11.07 4.31
C VAL A 178 0.96 11.36 4.58
N ILE A 179 0.65 11.90 5.75
CA ILE A 179 -0.69 12.30 6.13
C ILE A 179 -0.77 13.83 6.29
N GLY A 180 -1.89 14.41 5.91
CA GLY A 180 -2.19 15.81 6.13
C GLY A 180 -2.78 16.02 7.52
N THR A 181 -2.26 17.00 8.24
CA THR A 181 -2.80 17.45 9.53
C THR A 181 -3.04 18.97 9.49
N PRO A 182 -3.83 19.53 10.43
CA PRO A 182 -3.98 20.98 10.54
C PRO A 182 -2.66 21.76 10.72
N LEU A 183 -1.58 21.10 11.17
CA LEU A 183 -0.26 21.69 11.38
C LEU A 183 0.64 21.60 10.13
N GLY A 184 0.18 20.91 9.08
CA GLY A 184 0.95 20.61 7.88
C GLY A 184 0.99 19.12 7.56
N ASP A 185 1.70 18.79 6.49
CA ASP A 185 1.95 17.41 6.09
C ASP A 185 2.96 16.75 7.01
N LEU A 186 2.70 15.50 7.34
CA LEU A 186 3.42 14.71 8.32
C LEU A 186 3.81 13.38 7.66
N GLU A 187 5.10 13.21 7.43
CA GLU A 187 5.68 11.96 6.95
C GLU A 187 5.88 11.01 8.13
N TYR A 188 5.56 9.73 7.94
CA TYR A 188 5.82 8.70 8.94
C TYR A 188 7.32 8.65 9.25
N PRO A 189 7.72 8.41 10.51
CA PRO A 189 9.15 8.45 10.88
C PRO A 189 9.92 7.28 10.27
N ASP A 190 9.28 6.12 10.21
CA ASP A 190 9.84 4.86 9.75
C ASP A 190 8.97 4.25 8.64
N GLU A 191 9.56 3.37 7.83
CA GLU A 191 8.80 2.52 6.92
C GLU A 191 7.95 1.52 7.72
N ILE A 192 6.74 1.26 7.23
CA ILE A 192 5.85 0.24 7.76
C ILE A 192 5.67 -0.89 6.76
N THR A 193 5.42 -2.09 7.27
CA THR A 193 5.13 -3.28 6.47
C THR A 193 3.63 -3.57 6.51
N VAL A 194 3.00 -3.73 5.34
CA VAL A 194 1.57 -4.00 5.20
C VAL A 194 1.37 -5.35 4.53
N VAL A 195 0.58 -6.22 5.17
CA VAL A 195 0.27 -7.60 4.74
C VAL A 195 -1.23 -7.86 4.86
N ASP A 196 -1.71 -9.02 4.41
CA ASP A 196 -3.14 -9.40 4.40
C ASP A 196 -3.68 -9.92 5.75
N GLN A 197 -2.82 -10.50 6.58
CA GLN A 197 -3.22 -11.20 7.80
C GLN A 197 -3.73 -10.30 8.93
N LYS A 198 -3.16 -9.10 9.06
CA LYS A 198 -3.46 -8.17 10.16
C LYS A 198 -3.11 -6.73 9.79
N PHE A 199 -3.78 -5.80 10.45
CA PHE A 199 -3.34 -4.41 10.49
C PHE A 199 -1.94 -4.34 11.12
N ASN A 200 -1.10 -3.47 10.54
CA ASN A 200 0.28 -3.26 10.98
C ASN A 200 0.38 -2.58 12.35
#